data_AF-A0A496W5V2-F1
#
_entry.id   AF-A0A496W5V2-F1
#
_cell.length_a   1.000
_cell.length_b   1.000
_cell.length_c   1.000
_cell.angle_alpha   90.00
_cell.angle_beta   90.00
_cell.angle_gamma   90.00
#
_symmetry.space_group_name_H-M   'P 1'
#
loop_
_entity.id
_entity.type
_entity.pdbx_description
1 polymer ?
#
loop_
_entity_poly.entity_id
_entity_poly.type
_entity_poly.pdbx_seq_one_letter_code
_entity_poly.pdbx_strand_id
1 'polypeptide(L)'
;MLKERLLPELTEQNQSRLLAKPFYKTGDLQPLIDFIEKRYFKVFDNRDYGTANELTIKTAFLTLLFNDTFYIMDSETEFERRFADLTMIVRPERRKSALKNFLLEC
;
A
#
# COMPACT_ATOMS: atom_id res chain seq x y z
N MET A 1 4.77 32.29 16.21
CA MET A 1 4.16 31.82 14.94
C MET A 1 5.03 30.70 14.39
N LEU A 2 4.76 29.44 14.77
CA LEU A 2 5.55 28.27 14.38
C LEU A 2 4.73 27.48 13.34
N LYS A 3 4.77 27.90 12.07
CA LYS A 3 3.96 27.28 10.99
C LYS A 3 4.78 26.66 9.85
N GLU A 4 6.11 26.71 9.90
CA GLU A 4 6.95 26.35 8.74
C GLU A 4 7.66 24.98 8.87
N ARG A 5 7.57 24.28 9.99
CA ARG A 5 8.25 22.98 10.21
C ARG A 5 7.39 21.73 10.04
N LEU A 6 6.14 21.85 9.56
CA LEU A 6 5.18 20.74 9.49
C LEU A 6 4.96 20.14 8.08
N LEU A 7 5.76 20.49 7.08
CA LEU A 7 5.53 20.05 5.69
C LEU A 7 6.44 18.96 5.07
N PRO A 8 7.13 18.08 5.83
CA PRO A 8 7.59 16.81 5.26
C PRO A 8 6.41 15.83 5.01
N GLU A 9 5.49 15.71 5.97
CA GLU A 9 4.42 14.69 5.97
C GLU A 9 3.45 14.80 4.77
N LEU A 10 3.13 16.03 4.34
CA LEU A 10 2.27 16.26 3.18
C LEU A 10 2.96 15.95 1.85
N THR A 11 4.28 16.09 1.77
CA THR A 11 5.04 15.78 0.55
C THR A 11 5.19 14.27 0.38
N GLU A 12 5.37 13.54 1.47
CA GLU A 12 5.55 12.09 1.50
C GLU A 12 4.25 11.32 1.20
N GLN A 13 3.12 11.73 1.80
CA GLN A 13 1.80 11.19 1.41
C GLN A 13 1.45 11.47 -0.05
N ASN A 14 1.91 12.60 -0.60
CA ASN A 14 1.75 12.88 -2.01
C ASN A 14 2.60 11.95 -2.86
N GLN A 15 3.81 11.60 -2.43
CA GLN A 15 4.70 10.71 -3.17
C GLN A 15 4.19 9.26 -3.20
N SER A 16 3.73 8.71 -2.08
CA SER A 16 3.13 7.36 -2.04
C SER A 16 1.89 7.27 -2.92
N ARG A 17 1.01 8.28 -2.88
CA ARG A 17 -0.16 8.37 -3.77
C ARG A 17 0.21 8.46 -5.24
N LEU A 18 1.30 9.16 -5.58
CA LEU A 18 1.79 9.23 -6.95
C LEU A 18 2.35 7.89 -7.44
N LEU A 19 3.02 7.12 -6.57
CA LEU A 19 3.54 5.78 -6.88
C LEU A 19 2.43 4.72 -6.97
N ALA A 20 1.37 4.84 -6.18
CA ALA A 20 0.23 3.92 -6.21
C ALA A 20 -0.68 4.13 -7.44
N LYS A 21 -0.68 5.33 -8.05
CA LYS A 21 -1.51 5.64 -9.23
C LYS A 21 -1.24 4.74 -10.44
N PRO A 22 0.02 4.55 -10.88
CA PRO A 22 0.34 3.58 -11.92
C PRO A 22 -0.09 2.15 -11.54
N PHE A 23 0.20 1.73 -10.31
CA PHE A 23 -0.14 0.39 -9.81
C PHE A 23 -1.63 0.08 -10.01
N TYR A 24 -2.54 0.99 -9.70
CA TYR A 24 -3.99 0.76 -9.85
C TYR A 24 -4.43 0.39 -11.28
N LYS A 25 -3.62 0.71 -12.30
CA LYS A 25 -3.89 0.39 -13.71
C LYS A 25 -3.03 -0.77 -14.21
N THR A 26 -1.78 -0.83 -13.79
CA THR A 26 -0.81 -1.80 -14.33
C THR A 26 -0.77 -3.09 -13.52
N GLY A 27 -0.90 -2.99 -12.19
CA GLY A 27 -0.57 -4.03 -11.24
C GLY A 27 0.93 -4.15 -10.95
N ASP A 28 1.73 -3.22 -11.45
CA ASP A 28 3.18 -3.22 -11.22
C ASP A 28 3.49 -2.76 -9.78
N LEU A 29 3.88 -3.73 -8.95
CA LEU A 29 4.17 -3.55 -7.53
C LEU A 29 5.62 -3.12 -7.28
N GLN A 30 6.53 -3.31 -8.25
CA GLN A 30 7.95 -3.09 -8.06
C GLN A 30 8.29 -1.66 -7.60
N PRO A 31 7.69 -0.58 -8.17
CA PRO A 31 7.97 0.78 -7.71
C PRO A 31 7.57 1.04 -6.25
N LEU A 32 6.58 0.31 -5.74
CA LEU A 32 6.13 0.40 -4.35
C LEU A 32 7.07 -0.38 -3.42
N ILE A 33 7.52 -1.58 -3.84
CA ILE A 33 8.54 -2.36 -3.13
C ILE A 33 9.82 -1.54 -2.99
N ASP A 34 10.34 -1.00 -4.10
CA ASP A 34 11.51 -0.13 -4.13
C ASP A 34 11.39 1.05 -3.17
N PHE A 35 10.20 1.64 -3.09
CA PHE A 35 9.93 2.76 -2.18
C PHE A 35 9.98 2.31 -0.71
N ILE A 36 9.30 1.20 -0.37
CA ILE A 36 9.33 0.63 0.99
C ILE A 36 10.77 0.32 1.38
N GLU A 37 11.53 -0.35 0.51
CA GLU A 37 12.92 -0.75 0.77
C GLU A 37 13.83 0.46 0.98
N LYS A 38 13.80 1.43 0.06
CA LYS A 38 14.71 2.58 0.07
C LYS A 38 14.37 3.60 1.15
N ARG A 39 13.11 3.68 1.59
CA ARG A 39 12.64 4.70 2.54
C ARG A 39 12.35 4.16 3.93
N TYR A 40 11.57 3.09 4.04
CA TYR A 40 11.17 2.56 5.34
C TYR A 40 12.18 1.52 5.82
N PHE A 41 12.47 0.50 5.01
CA PHE A 41 13.39 -0.59 5.42
C PHE A 41 14.85 -0.19 5.48
N LYS A 42 15.26 0.91 4.84
CA LYS A 42 16.60 1.48 5.03
C LYS A 42 16.87 1.92 6.48
N VAL A 43 15.84 2.28 7.24
CA VAL A 43 15.98 2.71 8.65
C VAL A 43 16.03 1.50 9.59
N PHE A 44 15.35 0.42 9.22
CA PHE A 44 15.47 -0.86 9.90
C PHE A 44 16.90 -1.39 9.72
N ASP A 45 17.57 -1.78 10.81
CA ASP A 45 18.89 -2.41 10.70
C ASP A 45 18.74 -3.88 10.25
N ASN A 46 19.86 -4.54 9.92
CA ASN A 46 19.84 -5.94 9.49
C ASN A 46 19.23 -6.91 10.53
N ARG A 47 19.21 -6.54 11.81
CA ARG A 47 18.59 -7.32 12.89
C ARG A 47 17.07 -7.16 12.86
N ASP A 48 16.59 -5.94 12.63
CA ASP A 48 15.16 -5.68 12.52
C ASP A 48 14.55 -6.34 11.28
N TYR A 49 15.27 -6.36 10.15
CA TYR A 49 14.82 -7.01 8.91
C TYR A 49 14.58 -8.52 9.10
N GLY A 50 15.41 -9.17 9.92
CA GLY A 50 15.24 -10.60 10.27
C GLY A 50 14.08 -10.87 11.23
N THR A 51 13.56 -9.83 11.89
CA THR A 51 12.41 -9.92 12.83
C THR A 51 11.12 -9.32 12.28
N ALA A 52 11.18 -8.65 11.12
CA ALA A 52 10.00 -8.17 10.43
C ALA A 52 9.10 -9.38 10.11
N ASN A 53 7.89 -9.36 10.67
CA ASN A 53 6.92 -10.41 10.45
C ASN A 53 5.95 -10.01 9.33
N GLU A 54 5.14 -10.98 8.91
CA GLU A 54 4.10 -10.83 7.89
C GLU A 54 3.17 -9.63 8.16
N LEU A 55 2.80 -9.39 9.42
CA LEU A 55 1.95 -8.25 9.80
C LEU A 55 2.63 -6.90 9.51
N THR A 56 3.93 -6.78 9.74
CA THR A 56 4.69 -5.56 9.40
C THR A 56 4.66 -5.29 7.90
N ILE A 57 4.84 -6.33 7.08
CA ILE A 57 4.84 -6.22 5.61
C ILE A 57 3.43 -5.84 5.12
N LYS A 58 2.39 -6.53 5.61
CA LYS A 58 0.97 -6.22 5.31
C LYS A 58 0.63 -4.78 5.64
N THR A 59 1.06 -4.31 6.82
CA THR A 59 0.79 -2.93 7.28
C THR A 59 1.47 -1.89 6.41
N ALA A 60 2.70 -2.17 5.93
CA ALA A 60 3.41 -1.27 5.02
C ALA A 60 2.67 -1.12 3.67
N PHE A 61 2.24 -2.24 3.08
CA PHE A 61 1.46 -2.20 1.84
C PHE A 61 0.10 -1.54 2.04
N LEU A 62 -0.62 -1.87 3.12
CA LEU A 62 -1.90 -1.24 3.44
C LEU A 62 -1.73 0.28 3.54
N THR A 63 -0.73 0.78 4.26
CA THR A 63 -0.49 2.22 4.42
C THR A 63 -0.23 2.93 3.08
N LEU A 64 0.43 2.26 2.13
CA LEU A 64 0.73 2.83 0.82
C LEU A 64 -0.42 2.76 -0.17
N LEU A 65 -1.21 1.69 -0.10
CA LEU A 65 -2.26 1.41 -1.08
C LEU A 65 -3.66 1.82 -0.60
N PHE A 66 -3.84 2.10 0.69
CA PHE A 66 -5.15 2.40 1.27
C PHE A 66 -5.84 3.54 0.52
N ASN A 67 -6.97 3.20 -0.10
CA ASN A 67 -7.75 4.12 -0.89
C ASN A 67 -9.21 3.69 -0.92
N ASP A 68 -9.91 4.06 0.15
CA ASP A 68 -11.33 3.82 0.37
C ASP A 68 -12.25 4.55 -0.62
N THR A 69 -11.74 5.49 -1.41
CA THR A 69 -12.49 6.20 -2.44
C THR A 69 -12.63 5.38 -3.72
N PHE A 70 -11.64 4.53 -4.01
CA PHE A 70 -11.59 3.69 -5.20
C PHE A 70 -11.89 2.23 -4.91
N TYR A 71 -11.51 1.75 -3.73
CA TYR A 71 -11.56 0.34 -3.38
C TYR A 71 -12.38 0.09 -2.12
N ILE A 72 -13.02 -1.07 -2.09
CA ILE A 72 -13.36 -1.81 -0.88
C ILE A 72 -12.12 -2.64 -0.58
N MET A 73 -11.50 -2.39 0.57
CA MET A 73 -10.29 -3.08 1.00
C MET A 73 -10.57 -3.93 2.22
N ASP A 74 -10.02 -5.12 2.25
CA ASP A 74 -10.22 -6.07 3.32
C ASP A 74 -8.99 -6.99 3.45
N SER A 75 -8.50 -7.17 4.68
CA SER A 75 -7.34 -8.00 5.01
C SER A 75 -7.74 -9.44 5.39
N GLU A 76 -9.04 -9.74 5.44
CA GLU A 76 -9.58 -11.04 5.84
C GLU A 76 -10.62 -11.57 4.85
N THR A 77 -10.50 -11.22 3.56
CA THR A 77 -11.44 -11.73 2.57
C THR A 77 -11.27 -13.25 2.44
N GLU A 78 -12.28 -13.98 2.89
CA GLU A 78 -12.31 -15.44 2.83
C GLU A 78 -12.49 -15.89 1.37
N PHE A 79 -11.44 -16.48 0.80
CA PHE A 79 -11.48 -17.17 -0.50
C PHE A 79 -11.28 -18.66 -0.26
N GLU A 80 -12.33 -19.46 -0.47
CA GLU A 80 -12.26 -20.92 -0.58
C GLU A 80 -11.30 -21.60 0.43
N ARG A 81 -11.39 -21.23 1.72
CA ARG A 81 -10.61 -21.75 2.87
C ARG A 81 -9.21 -21.17 3.10
N ARG A 82 -8.86 -20.05 2.46
CA ARG A 82 -7.66 -19.25 2.77
C ARG A 82 -8.04 -17.77 2.91
N PHE A 83 -7.39 -17.09 3.84
CA PHE A 83 -7.50 -15.64 3.96
C PHE A 83 -6.46 -15.00 3.06
N ALA A 84 -6.92 -14.15 2.15
CA ALA A 84 -6.08 -13.27 1.38
C ALA A 84 -5.44 -12.23 2.31
N ASP A 85 -4.18 -11.88 2.08
CA ASP A 85 -3.49 -10.92 2.93
C ASP A 85 -4.03 -9.50 2.81
N LEU A 86 -4.38 -9.11 1.58
CA LEU A 86 -5.08 -7.87 1.29
C LEU A 86 -5.82 -7.97 -0.04
N THR A 87 -7.11 -7.70 -0.03
CA THR A 87 -7.89 -7.50 -1.25
C THR A 87 -8.15 -6.03 -1.50
N MET A 88 -8.19 -5.65 -2.78
CA MET A 88 -8.57 -4.33 -3.24
C MET A 88 -9.61 -4.49 -4.35
N ILE A 89 -10.90 -4.37 -4.00
CA ILE A 89 -12.00 -4.55 -4.94
C ILE A 89 -12.52 -3.17 -5.36
N VAL A 90 -12.47 -2.86 -6.65
CA VAL A 90 -12.96 -1.59 -7.20
C VAL A 90 -14.42 -1.41 -6.83
N ARG A 91 -14.74 -0.26 -6.22
CA ARG A 91 -16.10 0.05 -5.81
C ARG A 91 -17.08 0.02 -7.00
N PRO A 92 -18.33 -0.45 -6.81
CA PRO A 92 -19.29 -0.59 -7.91
C PRO A 92 -19.47 0.66 -8.78
N GLU A 93 -19.52 1.84 -8.16
CA GLU A 93 -19.67 3.13 -8.84
C GLU A 93 -18.42 3.56 -9.62
N ARG A 94 -17.26 2.95 -9.36
CA ARG A 94 -15.98 3.22 -10.03
C ARG A 94 -15.66 2.23 -11.15
N ARG A 95 -16.47 1.20 -11.39
CA ARG A 95 -16.20 0.14 -12.38
C ARG A 95 -16.03 0.61 -13.83
N LYS A 96 -16.51 1.81 -14.19
CA LYS A 96 -16.29 2.41 -15.51
C LYS A 96 -14.88 2.98 -15.72
N SER A 97 -14.06 3.00 -14.66
CA SER A 97 -12.68 3.44 -14.73
C SER A 97 -11.74 2.31 -15.15
N ALA A 98 -10.50 2.64 -15.53
CA ALA A 98 -9.46 1.66 -15.87
C ALA A 98 -8.78 1.02 -14.63
N LEU A 99 -9.42 1.09 -13.46
CA LEU A 99 -8.91 0.51 -12.21
C LEU A 99 -9.12 -1.01 -12.23
N LYS A 100 -8.16 -1.76 -11.70
CA LYS A 100 -8.22 -3.23 -11.59
C LYS A 100 -8.47 -3.66 -10.15
N ASN A 101 -9.06 -4.85 -9.96
CA ASN A 101 -9.08 -5.50 -8.65
C ASN A 101 -7.71 -6.13 -8.37
N PHE A 102 -7.32 -6.19 -7.11
CA PHE A 102 -6.08 -6.82 -6.68
C PHE A 102 -6.30 -7.80 -5.53
N LEU A 103 -5.51 -8.86 -5.57
CA LEU A 103 -5.29 -9.80 -4.49
C LEU A 103 -3.78 -9.79 -4.22
N LEU A 104 -3.39 -9.47 -2.99
CA LEU A 104 -2.00 -9.47 -2.55
C LEU A 104 -1.78 -10.60 -1.57
N GLU A 105 -0.63 -11.26 -1.69
CA GLU A 105 -0.13 -12.32 -0.83
C GLU A 105 1.33 -11.94 -0.49
N CYS A 106 1.70 -11.89 0.79
CA CYS A 106 2.92 -11.30 1.35
C CYS A 106 3.74 -12.34 2.11
#